data_AF-A0A9P5W9X6-F1
#
_entry.id   AF-A0A9P5W9X6-F1
#
_cell.length_a   1.000
_cell.length_b   1.000
_cell.length_c   1.000
_cell.angle_alpha   90.00
_cell.angle_beta   90.00
_cell.angle_gamma   90.00
#
_symmetry.space_group_name_H-M   'P 1'
#
loop_
_entity.id
_entity.type
_entity.pdbx_description
1 polymer ?
#
loop_
_entity_poly.entity_id
_entity_poly.type
_entity_poly.pdbx_seq_one_letter_code
_entity_poly.pdbx_strand_id
1 'polypeptide(L)'
;VIARLNYNLSYFQSNYMLVFLGITAYSVINNTMLMFSTGFVTAGMYFISKVPQEGIIIGLNRYNPRQLQTGLVCVAVPMFFFSSTIGTIFYIVGASAVSILGHAAFMQEDFEGDFNNIV
;
A
#
# COMPACT_ATOMS: atom_id res chain seq x y z
N VAL A 1 12.03 25.18 -13.12
CA VAL A 1 12.08 23.86 -12.44
C VAL A 1 10.78 23.57 -11.69
N ILE A 2 10.32 24.44 -10.79
CA ILE A 2 9.10 24.22 -10.01
C ILE A 2 7.84 24.16 -10.89
N ALA A 3 7.72 25.03 -11.91
CA ALA A 3 6.64 24.97 -12.91
C ALA A 3 6.61 23.63 -13.65
N ARG A 4 7.78 23.20 -14.16
CA ARG A 4 7.94 21.90 -14.85
C ARG A 4 7.49 20.72 -14.02
N LEU A 5 7.87 20.73 -12.75
CA LEU A 5 7.60 19.64 -11.84
C LEU A 5 6.10 19.53 -11.54
N ASN A 6 5.42 20.65 -11.31
CA ASN A 6 3.97 20.69 -11.10
C ASN A 6 3.18 20.30 -12.36
N TYR A 7 3.62 20.74 -13.54
CA TYR A 7 3.00 20.36 -14.81
C TYR A 7 3.15 18.85 -15.06
N ASN A 8 4.38 18.34 -14.98
CA ASN A 8 4.69 16.92 -15.23
C ASN A 8 4.01 15.99 -14.21
N LEU A 9 3.86 16.42 -12.95
CA LEU A 9 3.15 15.64 -11.91
C LEU A 9 1.68 15.43 -12.25
N SER A 10 0.99 16.48 -12.70
CA SER A 10 -0.42 16.40 -13.09
C SER A 10 -0.60 15.69 -14.44
N TYR A 11 0.28 15.95 -15.41
CA TYR A 11 0.17 15.38 -16.74
C TYR A 11 0.38 13.85 -16.74
N PHE A 12 1.37 13.34 -16.01
CA PHE A 12 1.70 11.91 -15.96
C PHE A 12 1.15 11.18 -14.71
N GLN A 13 0.12 11.72 -14.05
CA GLN A 13 -0.45 11.18 -12.81
C GLN A 13 -0.74 9.67 -12.88
N SER A 14 -1.35 9.19 -13.97
CA SER A 14 -1.70 7.77 -14.16
C SER A 14 -0.44 6.88 -14.26
N ASN A 15 0.60 7.35 -14.95
CA ASN A 15 1.87 6.62 -15.06
C ASN A 15 2.56 6.52 -13.69
N TYR A 16 2.54 7.59 -12.89
CA TYR A 16 3.11 7.56 -11.55
C TYR A 16 2.34 6.64 -10.61
N MET A 17 1.01 6.58 -10.74
CA MET A 17 0.19 5.63 -10.00
C MET A 17 0.55 4.19 -10.37
N LEU A 18 0.79 3.91 -11.66
CA LEU A 18 1.20 2.59 -12.13
C LEU A 18 2.59 2.19 -11.61
N VAL A 19 3.56 3.12 -11.60
CA VAL A 19 4.89 2.89 -11.01
C VAL A 19 4.79 2.61 -9.50
N PHE A 20 4.00 3.40 -8.76
CA PHE A 20 3.79 3.20 -7.33
C PHE A 20 3.17 1.81 -7.04
N LEU A 21 2.14 1.42 -7.80
CA LEU A 21 1.52 0.10 -7.68
C LEU A 21 2.48 -1.03 -8.05
N GLY A 22 3.31 -0.84 -9.10
CA GLY A 22 4.32 -1.80 -9.52
C GLY A 22 5.38 -2.04 -8.44
N ILE A 23 5.92 -0.98 -7.85
CA ILE A 23 6.90 -1.07 -6.75
C ILE A 23 6.26 -1.72 -5.52
N THR A 24 4.99 -1.41 -5.21
CA THR A 24 4.24 -2.02 -4.11
C THR A 24 4.06 -3.52 -4.34
N ALA A 25 3.57 -3.93 -5.51
CA ALA A 25 3.38 -5.33 -5.85
C ALA A 25 4.70 -6.11 -5.84
N TYR A 26 5.77 -5.53 -6.40
CA TYR A 26 7.12 -6.10 -6.33
C TYR A 26 7.59 -6.30 -4.89
N SER A 27 7.38 -5.31 -4.02
CA SER A 27 7.79 -5.37 -2.61
C SER A 27 7.07 -6.47 -1.83
N VAL A 28 5.79 -6.70 -2.12
CA VAL A 28 5.00 -7.77 -1.51
C VAL A 28 5.45 -9.14 -2.00
N ILE A 29 5.65 -9.31 -3.31
CA ILE A 29 6.03 -10.61 -3.90
C ILE A 29 7.44 -11.02 -3.48
N ASN A 30 8.37 -10.07 -3.41
CA ASN A 30 9.77 -10.36 -3.08
C ASN A 30 9.98 -10.71 -1.59
N ASN A 31 9.05 -10.32 -0.71
CA ASN A 31 9.12 -10.62 0.71
C ASN A 31 8.09 -11.70 1.09
N THR A 32 8.53 -12.96 1.11
CA THR A 32 7.68 -14.11 1.44
C THR A 32 6.97 -13.96 2.79
N MET A 33 7.62 -13.36 3.78
CA MET A 33 7.07 -13.19 5.12
C MET A 33 5.99 -12.10 5.18
N LEU A 34 6.16 -11.03 4.38
CA LEU A 34 5.18 -9.94 4.25
C LEU A 34 3.98 -10.35 3.40
N MET A 35 4.22 -11.16 2.37
CA MET A 35 3.15 -11.80 1.60
C MET A 35 2.32 -12.73 2.50
N PHE A 36 2.97 -13.53 3.35
CA PHE A 36 2.30 -14.40 4.30
C PHE A 36 1.53 -13.63 5.37
N SER A 37 2.11 -12.58 5.98
CA SER A 37 1.41 -11.77 7.00
C SER A 37 0.20 -11.03 6.44
N THR A 38 0.34 -10.44 5.26
CA THR A 38 -0.78 -9.80 4.56
C THR A 38 -1.86 -10.82 4.21
N GLY A 39 -1.48 -11.97 3.65
CA GLY A 39 -2.40 -13.05 3.32
C GLY A 39 -3.13 -13.61 4.54
N PHE A 40 -2.43 -13.82 5.66
CA PHE A 40 -3.01 -14.28 6.91
C PHE A 40 -4.08 -13.31 7.44
N VAL A 41 -3.81 -12.00 7.39
CA VAL A 41 -4.78 -10.99 7.84
C VAL A 41 -5.96 -10.88 6.90
N THR A 42 -5.75 -10.87 5.58
CA THR A 42 -6.84 -10.84 4.60
C THR A 42 -7.72 -12.08 4.71
N ALA A 43 -7.11 -13.27 4.81
CA ALA A 43 -7.84 -14.52 5.01
C ALA A 43 -8.57 -14.52 6.36
N GLY A 44 -7.91 -14.12 7.46
CA GLY A 44 -8.50 -14.04 8.79
C GLY A 44 -9.71 -13.11 8.82
N MET A 45 -9.59 -11.92 8.25
CA MET A 45 -10.70 -10.97 8.12
C MET A 45 -11.83 -11.53 7.26
N TYR A 46 -11.51 -12.24 6.17
CA TYR A 46 -12.50 -12.89 5.33
C TYR A 46 -13.26 -13.98 6.09
N PHE A 47 -12.58 -14.85 6.84
CA PHE A 47 -13.23 -15.87 7.66
C PHE A 47 -14.12 -15.25 8.75
N ILE A 48 -13.64 -14.20 9.42
CA ILE A 48 -14.42 -13.46 10.45
C ILE A 48 -15.67 -12.82 9.83
N SER A 49 -15.58 -12.31 8.60
CA SER A 49 -16.74 -11.70 7.92
C SER A 49 -17.88 -12.69 7.65
N LYS A 50 -17.59 -13.99 7.66
CA LYS A 50 -18.56 -15.08 7.51
C LYS A 50 -19.16 -15.55 8.84
N VAL A 51 -18.65 -15.06 9.97
CA VAL A 51 -19.13 -15.43 11.31
C VAL A 51 -20.46 -14.71 11.62
N PRO A 52 -21.52 -15.41 12.05
CA PRO A 52 -22.77 -14.77 12.47
C PRO A 52 -22.56 -13.77 13.61
N GLN A 53 -23.35 -12.70 13.65
CA GLN A 53 -23.26 -11.68 14.71
C GLN A 53 -23.56 -12.22 16.11
N GLU A 54 -24.31 -13.32 16.17
CA GLU A 54 -24.59 -14.03 17.43
C GLU A 54 -23.34 -14.67 18.03
N GLY A 55 -22.27 -14.83 17.25
CA GLY A 55 -21.03 -15.45 17.67
C GLY A 55 -20.99 -16.96 17.43
N ILE A 56 -19.78 -17.47 17.28
CA ILE A 56 -19.50 -18.89 17.11
C ILE A 56 -19.10 -19.52 18.44
N ILE A 57 -19.52 -20.76 18.65
CA ILE A 57 -19.12 -21.53 19.82
C ILE A 57 -17.82 -22.26 19.45
N ILE A 58 -16.74 -21.95 20.17
CA ILE A 58 -15.46 -22.64 20.03
C ILE A 58 -15.17 -23.30 21.38
N GLY A 59 -15.22 -24.63 21.42
CA GLY A 59 -15.12 -25.40 22.67
C GLY A 59 -16.34 -25.17 23.57
N LEU A 60 -16.12 -24.62 24.76
CA LEU A 60 -17.19 -24.31 25.74
C LEU A 60 -17.63 -22.84 25.73
N ASN A 61 -16.92 -21.97 25.01
CA ASN A 61 -17.16 -20.52 25.05
C ASN A 61 -17.71 -19.99 23.72
N ARG A 62 -18.61 -18.99 23.81
CA ARG A 62 -19.13 -18.26 22.64
C ARG A 62 -18.28 -17.03 22.38
N TYR A 63 -17.74 -16.92 21.16
CA TYR A 63 -16.92 -15.80 20.72
C TYR A 63 -17.70 -14.95 19.71
N ASN A 64 -17.85 -13.66 20.01
CA ASN A 64 -18.43 -12.69 19.10
C ASN A 64 -17.40 -12.32 18.00
N PRO A 65 -17.81 -12.03 16.75
CA PRO A 65 -16.92 -11.51 15.70
C PRO A 65 -15.93 -10.43 16.16
N ARG A 66 -16.35 -9.51 17.04
CA ARG A 66 -15.47 -8.47 17.60
C ARG A 66 -14.31 -9.03 18.43
N GLN A 67 -14.54 -10.08 19.22
CA GLN A 67 -13.48 -10.72 20.01
C GLN A 67 -12.52 -11.50 19.12
N LEU A 68 -13.03 -12.15 18.08
CA LEU A 68 -12.21 -12.86 17.10
C LEU A 68 -11.34 -11.89 16.29
N GLN A 69 -11.88 -10.72 15.95
CA GLN A 69 -11.14 -9.65 15.30
C GLN A 69 -10.03 -9.10 16.21
N THR A 70 -10.30 -8.86 17.50
CA THR A 70 -9.25 -8.46 18.45
C THR A 70 -8.16 -9.52 18.55
N GLY A 71 -8.53 -10.80 18.62
CA GLY A 71 -7.56 -11.91 18.61
C GLY A 71 -6.70 -11.92 17.35
N LEU A 72 -7.31 -11.72 16.18
CA LEU A 72 -6.60 -11.64 14.91
C LEU A 72 -5.59 -10.47 14.92
N VAL A 73 -5.99 -9.29 15.40
CA VAL A 73 -5.10 -8.12 15.49
C VAL A 73 -3.95 -8.37 16.46
N CYS A 74 -4.20 -9.01 17.60
CA CYS A 74 -3.16 -9.35 18.58
C CYS A 74 -2.07 -10.26 17.99
N VAL A 75 -2.42 -11.16 17.06
CA VAL A 75 -1.45 -12.02 16.36
C VAL A 75 -0.83 -11.30 15.17
N ALA A 76 -1.62 -10.52 14.43
CA ALA A 76 -1.19 -9.81 13.23
C ALA A 76 -0.11 -8.76 13.51
N VAL A 77 -0.22 -8.02 14.61
CA VAL A 77 0.72 -6.94 14.95
C VAL A 77 2.16 -7.46 15.13
N PRO A 78 2.43 -8.48 15.98
CA PRO A 78 3.75 -9.11 16.05
C PRO A 78 4.20 -9.65 14.69
N MET A 79 3.29 -10.28 13.94
CA MET A 79 3.60 -10.83 12.61
C MET A 79 4.14 -9.75 11.65
N PHE A 80 3.48 -8.60 11.59
CA PHE A 80 3.91 -7.50 10.74
C PHE A 80 5.22 -6.85 11.19
N PHE A 81 5.52 -6.92 12.49
CA PHE A 81 6.81 -6.49 13.02
C PHE A 81 7.94 -7.42 12.54
N PHE A 82 7.74 -8.74 12.60
CA PHE A 82 8.70 -9.71 12.09
C PHE A 82 8.85 -9.68 10.56
N SER A 83 7.80 -9.32 9.82
CA SER A 83 7.88 -9.23 8.35
C SER A 83 8.58 -7.96 7.84
N SER A 84 9.15 -7.11 8.72
CA SER A 84 9.82 -5.85 8.35
C SER A 84 8.91 -4.92 7.54
N THR A 85 7.64 -4.82 7.94
CA THR A 85 6.63 -4.03 7.21
C THR A 85 6.99 -2.56 7.15
N ILE A 86 7.52 -2.01 8.24
CA ILE A 86 7.95 -0.62 8.32
C ILE A 86 9.04 -0.33 7.29
N GLY A 87 10.07 -1.18 7.20
CA GLY A 87 11.14 -1.03 6.21
C GLY A 87 10.61 -1.09 4.77
N THR A 88 9.63 -1.96 4.53
CA THR A 88 8.98 -2.09 3.22
C THR A 88 8.20 -0.83 2.84
N ILE A 89 7.48 -0.21 3.79
CA ILE A 89 6.79 1.07 3.56
C ILE A 89 7.80 2.17 3.20
N PHE A 90 8.89 2.31 3.97
CA PHE A 90 9.93 3.29 3.66
C PHE A 90 10.58 3.04 2.29
N TYR A 91 10.79 1.78 1.92
CA TYR A 91 11.30 1.42 0.60
C TYR A 91 10.34 1.84 -0.52
N ILE A 92 9.05 1.50 -0.40
CA ILE A 92 8.04 1.87 -1.41
C ILE A 92 7.96 3.40 -1.57
N VAL A 93 7.89 4.14 -0.46
CA VAL A 93 7.83 5.62 -0.47
C VAL A 93 9.11 6.21 -1.07
N GLY A 94 10.29 5.73 -0.66
CA GLY A 94 11.57 6.24 -1.17
C GLY A 94 11.78 5.93 -2.66
N ALA A 95 11.55 4.69 -3.07
CA ALA A 95 11.73 4.25 -4.45
C ALA A 95 10.74 4.95 -5.40
N SER A 96 9.48 5.09 -4.99
CA SER A 96 8.49 5.84 -5.77
C SER A 96 8.82 7.33 -5.84
N ALA A 97 9.20 7.97 -4.73
CA ALA A 97 9.61 9.37 -4.72
C ALA A 97 10.81 9.64 -5.65
N VAL A 98 11.85 8.80 -5.59
CA VAL A 98 13.02 8.95 -6.47
C VAL A 98 12.65 8.72 -7.94
N SER A 99 11.83 7.72 -8.24
CA SER A 99 11.40 7.43 -9.62
C SER A 99 10.52 8.53 -10.20
N ILE A 100 9.54 9.03 -9.43
CA ILE A 100 8.56 10.03 -9.89
C ILE A 100 9.22 11.40 -9.99
N LEU A 101 9.90 11.85 -8.94
CA LEU A 101 10.57 13.15 -8.93
C LEU A 101 11.75 13.18 -9.89
N GLY A 102 12.49 12.07 -10.01
CA GLY A 102 13.55 11.93 -11.01
C GLY A 102 12.98 12.10 -12.42
N HIS A 103 11.94 11.35 -12.78
CA HIS A 103 11.29 11.49 -14.08
C HIS A 103 10.76 12.92 -14.32
N ALA A 104 10.04 13.49 -13.35
CA ALA A 104 9.47 14.83 -13.47
C ALA A 104 10.52 15.95 -13.57
N ALA A 105 11.70 15.76 -12.98
CA ALA A 105 12.79 16.75 -13.01
C ALA A 105 13.60 16.71 -14.32
N PHE A 106 13.75 15.54 -14.94
CA PHE A 106 14.48 15.40 -16.20
C PHE A 106 13.63 15.65 -17.44
N MET A 107 12.30 15.51 -17.35
CA MET A 107 11.41 15.73 -18.50
C MET A 107 11.16 17.22 -18.74
N GLN A 108 11.41 17.68 -19.96
CA GLN A 108 11.11 19.05 -20.37
C GLN A 108 9.59 19.22 -20.54
N GLU A 109 9.10 20.44 -20.29
CA GLU A 109 7.70 20.78 -20.57
C GLU A 109 7.49 20.80 -22.08
N ASP A 110 6.43 20.15 -22.55
CA ASP A 110 5.99 20.21 -23.95
C ASP A 110 5.41 21.61 -24.29
N PHE A 111 5.22 21.90 -25.58
CA PHE A 111 4.74 23.20 -26.06
C PHE A 111 3.47 23.70 -25.34
N GLU A 112 2.52 22.82 -25.03
CA GLU A 112 1.30 23.17 -24.27
C GLU A 112 1.62 23.71 -22.86
N GLY A 113 2.67 23.19 -22.21
CA GLY A 113 3.15 23.70 -20.93
C GLY A 113 3.82 25.07 -21.05
N ASP A 114 4.51 25.35 -22.16
CA ASP A 114 5.11 26.66 -22.43
C ASP A 114 4.02 27.71 -22.70
N PHE A 115 3.02 27.41 -23.54
CA PHE A 115 1.88 28.30 -23.80
C PHE A 115 1.09 28.65 -22.53
N ASN A 116 0.87 27.70 -21.62
CA ASN A 116 0.16 27.92 -20.36
C ASN A 116 0.94 28.80 -19.37
N ASN A 117 2.26 28.94 -19.54
CA ASN A 117 3.10 29.82 -18.70
C ASN A 117 3.24 31.24 -19.29
N ILE A 118 2.83 31.46 -20.54
CA ILE A 118 2.98 32.75 -21.26
C ILE A 118 1.66 33.54 -21.31
N VAL A 119 0.51 32.86 -21.19
CA VAL A 119 -0.83 33.46 -21.08
C VAL A 119 -1.21 33.64 -19.61
#